data_AF-A0A372GHE2-F1
#
_entry.id   AF-A0A372GHE2-F1
#
_cell.length_a   1.000
_cell.length_b   1.000
_cell.length_c   1.000
_cell.angle_alpha   90.00
_cell.angle_beta   90.00
_cell.angle_gamma   90.00
#
_symmetry.space_group_name_H-M   'P 1'
#
loop_
_entity.id
_entity.type
_entity.pdbx_description
1 polymer ?
#
loop_
_entity_poly.entity_id
_entity_poly.type
_entity_poly.pdbx_seq_one_letter_code
_entity_poly.pdbx_strand_id
1 'polypeptide(L)'
;MTAAPTAQARRELRGLLDGVRFTDPLGSDLERAVGRPVSEEFRSAWASVRYVAEGWPRERLVRYLAALGRRLPEAGRSRLAGWSARHLPGAVPADPARATPASAIVRLERAVFDKAVDVTVHTWIDGAEGPSRPTVRVPEGRVQRVVEEGVAAMVPTLYGHDWMIEFAVPESWLGKPFEQWYLDARNRIRMRQRPVVVRDVDRLRPDSIRRDQAHHRWRLLNARGRSDPHPIRCDEPRRGPDFQDWLEANVDFCVLVYGSRPVRSRLTAALNNGIPVMLWTRTPCDATTHGDCRGHRVLDALTAAVGDKHPGDLPRVALALRKDALIAPRDTPHCGRDLTLLWDDPSRLPDPPLAMEV
;
A
#
# COMPACT_ATOMS: atom_id res chain seq x y z
N MET A 1 -15.53 0.80 18.98
CA MET A 1 -15.82 1.67 20.13
C MET A 1 -15.38 3.09 19.81
N THR A 2 -16.31 4.04 19.79
CA THR A 2 -16.08 5.47 19.55
C THR A 2 -15.32 6.07 20.72
N ALA A 3 -13.99 6.05 20.64
CA ALA A 3 -13.14 6.69 21.62
C ALA A 3 -13.08 8.21 21.31
N ALA A 4 -14.17 8.88 21.61
CA ALA A 4 -14.33 10.32 21.50
C ALA A 4 -13.28 11.07 22.35
N PRO A 5 -12.80 12.26 21.91
CA PRO A 5 -11.90 13.06 22.73
C PRO A 5 -12.57 13.46 24.06
N THR A 6 -11.78 13.55 25.13
CA THR A 6 -12.25 14.00 26.45
C THR A 6 -12.87 15.40 26.38
N ALA A 7 -13.72 15.75 27.35
CA ALA A 7 -14.35 17.07 27.39
C ALA A 7 -13.34 18.23 27.38
N GLN A 8 -12.18 18.05 28.02
CA GLN A 8 -11.08 19.01 27.98
C GLN A 8 -10.44 19.11 26.58
N ALA A 9 -10.14 17.97 25.94
CA ALA A 9 -9.59 17.94 24.60
C ALA A 9 -10.52 18.62 23.58
N ARG A 10 -11.85 18.42 23.71
CA ARG A 10 -12.86 19.09 22.89
C ARG A 10 -12.86 20.61 23.07
N ARG A 11 -12.70 21.13 24.29
CA ARG A 11 -12.61 22.57 24.56
C ARG A 11 -11.37 23.19 23.92
N GLU A 12 -10.22 22.53 24.03
CA GLU A 12 -8.99 22.96 23.39
C GLU A 12 -9.14 23.01 21.86
N LEU A 13 -9.70 21.95 21.26
CA LEU A 13 -9.92 21.88 19.82
C LEU A 13 -10.88 22.95 19.32
N ARG A 14 -11.97 23.21 20.07
CA ARG A 14 -12.90 24.29 19.76
C ARG A 14 -12.21 25.65 19.75
N GLY A 15 -11.31 25.91 20.71
CA GLY A 15 -10.52 27.14 20.75
C GLY A 15 -9.54 27.27 19.58
N LEU A 16 -8.98 26.16 19.08
CA LEU A 16 -8.10 26.17 17.90
C LEU A 16 -8.85 26.49 16.60
N LEU A 17 -10.14 26.16 16.55
CA LEU A 17 -11.00 26.34 15.39
C LEU A 17 -11.94 27.54 15.52
N ASP A 18 -11.75 28.35 16.54
CA ASP A 18 -12.57 29.54 16.76
C ASP A 18 -12.38 30.53 15.61
N GLY A 19 -13.49 31.09 15.12
CA GLY A 19 -13.50 31.95 13.94
C GLY A 19 -13.24 31.26 12.59
N VAL A 20 -12.94 29.95 12.55
CA VAL A 20 -12.70 29.22 11.29
C VAL A 20 -14.05 28.88 10.64
N ARG A 21 -14.35 29.55 9.52
CA ARG A 21 -15.58 29.34 8.75
C ARG A 21 -15.55 27.99 8.03
N PHE A 22 -16.72 27.39 7.90
CA PHE A 22 -16.91 26.29 6.98
C PHE A 22 -17.06 26.84 5.55
N THR A 23 -16.33 26.28 4.61
CA THR A 23 -16.26 26.73 3.22
C THR A 23 -16.41 25.52 2.29
N ASP A 24 -16.78 25.73 1.03
CA ASP A 24 -16.95 24.63 0.07
C ASP A 24 -15.71 23.72 -0.03
N PRO A 25 -14.45 24.23 -0.05
CA PRO A 25 -13.28 23.37 -0.01
C PRO A 25 -13.20 22.48 1.24
N LEU A 26 -13.63 23.00 2.40
CA LEU A 26 -13.70 22.23 3.64
C LEU A 26 -14.86 21.22 3.62
N GLY A 27 -15.95 21.53 2.92
CA GLY A 27 -17.02 20.59 2.61
C GLY A 27 -16.54 19.41 1.78
N SER A 28 -15.78 19.65 0.70
CA SER A 28 -15.18 18.56 -0.08
C SER A 28 -14.16 17.74 0.73
N ASP A 29 -13.41 18.39 1.63
CA ASP A 29 -12.51 17.68 2.57
C ASP A 29 -13.31 16.81 3.56
N LEU A 30 -14.49 17.27 4.00
CA LEU A 30 -15.39 16.53 4.88
C LEU A 30 -15.97 15.29 4.17
N GLU A 31 -16.54 15.47 2.99
CA GLU A 31 -17.12 14.38 2.18
C GLU A 31 -16.10 13.30 1.87
N ARG A 32 -14.85 13.68 1.51
CA ARG A 32 -13.74 12.74 1.33
C ARG A 32 -13.39 12.00 2.62
N ALA A 33 -13.39 12.69 3.75
CA ALA A 33 -13.09 12.07 5.03
C ALA A 33 -14.14 11.03 5.40
N VAL A 34 -15.44 11.33 5.23
CA VAL A 34 -16.55 10.44 5.62
C VAL A 34 -16.90 9.40 4.55
N GLY A 35 -16.55 9.62 3.28
CA GLY A 35 -16.80 8.71 2.16
C GLY A 35 -18.21 8.77 1.58
N ARG A 36 -18.94 9.87 1.81
CA ARG A 36 -20.27 10.12 1.23
C ARG A 36 -20.58 11.62 1.20
N PRO A 37 -21.51 12.07 0.32
CA PRO A 37 -22.03 13.43 0.37
C PRO A 37 -22.65 13.75 1.72
N VAL A 38 -22.46 14.98 2.21
CA VAL A 38 -23.03 15.43 3.49
C VAL A 38 -24.06 16.52 3.18
N SER A 39 -25.33 16.25 3.50
CA SER A 39 -26.45 17.18 3.27
C SER A 39 -26.63 18.22 4.38
N GLU A 40 -25.81 18.18 5.42
CA GLU A 40 -25.89 19.10 6.56
C GLU A 40 -25.11 20.38 6.29
N GLU A 41 -25.76 21.53 6.46
CA GLU A 41 -25.13 22.84 6.32
C GLU A 41 -24.38 23.22 7.60
N PHE A 42 -23.05 23.23 7.54
CA PHE A 42 -22.22 23.66 8.64
C PHE A 42 -21.86 25.15 8.55
N ARG A 43 -22.00 25.89 9.65
CA ARG A 43 -21.61 27.30 9.74
C ARG A 43 -20.15 27.52 10.17
N SER A 44 -19.49 26.50 10.72
CA SER A 44 -18.11 26.59 11.23
C SER A 44 -17.37 25.26 11.08
N ALA A 45 -16.04 25.33 11.00
CA ALA A 45 -15.19 24.13 11.01
C ALA A 45 -15.35 23.31 12.30
N TRP A 46 -15.66 23.95 13.42
CA TRP A 46 -15.97 23.24 14.67
C TRP A 46 -17.23 22.37 14.55
N ALA A 47 -18.28 22.88 13.88
CA ALA A 47 -19.52 22.15 13.72
C ALA A 47 -19.33 20.87 12.90
N SER A 48 -18.55 20.93 11.82
CA SER A 48 -18.21 19.77 11.00
C SER A 48 -17.26 18.79 11.72
N VAL A 49 -16.31 19.29 12.51
CA VAL A 49 -15.44 18.43 13.35
C VAL A 49 -16.27 17.67 14.39
N ARG A 50 -17.24 18.33 15.03
CA ARG A 50 -18.15 17.68 15.98
C ARG A 50 -18.98 16.60 15.29
N TYR A 51 -19.52 16.89 14.10
CA TYR A 51 -20.24 15.92 13.29
C TYR A 51 -19.42 14.65 13.03
N VAL A 52 -18.15 14.79 12.64
CA VAL A 52 -17.27 13.63 12.41
C VAL A 52 -16.96 12.89 13.72
N ALA A 53 -16.66 13.62 14.79
CA ALA A 53 -16.27 13.02 16.07
C ALA A 53 -17.41 12.25 16.76
N GLU A 54 -18.66 12.63 16.52
CA GLU A 54 -19.85 12.03 17.14
C GLU A 54 -20.48 10.94 16.27
N GLY A 55 -20.40 11.09 14.94
CA GLY A 55 -21.04 10.16 14.00
C GLY A 55 -20.14 9.07 13.42
N TRP A 56 -18.81 9.16 13.58
CA TRP A 56 -17.89 8.32 12.80
C TRP A 56 -16.76 7.69 13.63
N PRO A 57 -16.16 6.59 13.12
CA PRO A 57 -14.94 6.01 13.70
C PRO A 57 -13.79 7.02 13.79
N ARG A 58 -12.91 6.84 14.78
CA ARG A 58 -11.83 7.77 15.13
C ARG A 58 -10.89 8.07 13.95
N GLU A 59 -10.68 7.12 13.06
CA GLU A 59 -9.81 7.23 11.89
C GLU A 59 -10.32 8.28 10.88
N ARG A 60 -11.66 8.47 10.84
CA ARG A 60 -12.31 9.48 9.99
C ARG A 60 -12.09 10.87 10.55
N LEU A 61 -12.17 11.02 11.88
CA LEU A 61 -11.82 12.26 12.58
C LEU A 61 -10.36 12.63 12.35
N VAL A 62 -9.43 11.68 12.48
CA VAL A 62 -8.01 11.91 12.21
C VAL A 62 -7.76 12.41 10.79
N ARG A 63 -8.35 11.74 9.79
CA ARG A 63 -8.25 12.16 8.39
C ARG A 63 -8.82 13.55 8.16
N TYR A 64 -9.99 13.84 8.76
CA TYR A 64 -10.63 15.13 8.60
C TYR A 64 -9.81 16.26 9.24
N LEU A 65 -9.27 16.06 10.44
CA LEU A 65 -8.42 17.05 11.11
C LEU A 65 -7.12 17.32 10.36
N ALA A 66 -6.52 16.30 9.73
CA ALA A 66 -5.35 16.48 8.86
C ALA A 66 -5.69 17.34 7.63
N ALA A 67 -6.84 17.09 6.99
CA ALA A 67 -7.30 17.89 5.85
C ALA A 67 -7.60 19.34 6.24
N LEU A 68 -8.32 19.53 7.36
CA LEU A 68 -8.62 20.84 7.94
C LEU A 68 -7.34 21.63 8.27
N GLY A 69 -6.31 20.97 8.81
CA GLY A 69 -5.02 21.59 9.12
C GLY A 69 -4.33 22.22 7.92
N ARG A 70 -4.53 21.70 6.70
CA ARG A 70 -3.99 22.30 5.47
C ARG A 70 -4.64 23.64 5.13
N ARG A 71 -5.88 23.87 5.61
CA ARG A 71 -6.65 25.10 5.39
C ARG A 71 -6.36 26.18 6.44
N LEU A 72 -5.70 25.83 7.54
CA LEU A 72 -5.31 26.77 8.58
C LEU A 72 -3.99 27.48 8.23
N PRO A 73 -3.78 28.72 8.73
CA PRO A 73 -2.46 29.34 8.75
C PRO A 73 -1.44 28.46 9.46
N GLU A 74 -0.15 28.62 9.15
CA GLU A 74 0.93 27.75 9.62
C GLU A 74 0.96 27.57 11.16
N ALA A 75 0.75 28.66 11.90
CA ALA A 75 0.63 28.61 13.36
C ALA A 75 -0.58 27.77 13.84
N GLY A 76 -1.71 27.87 13.15
CA GLY A 76 -2.92 27.07 13.44
C GLY A 76 -2.74 25.61 13.09
N ARG A 77 -2.11 25.32 11.93
CA ARG A 77 -1.73 23.97 11.49
C ARG A 77 -0.84 23.28 12.51
N SER A 78 0.23 23.93 12.95
CA SER A 78 1.17 23.39 13.93
C SER A 78 0.49 23.09 15.28
N ARG A 79 -0.38 23.99 15.75
CA ARG A 79 -1.14 23.78 16.98
C ARG A 79 -2.15 22.64 16.87
N LEU A 80 -2.83 22.49 15.73
CA LEU A 80 -3.77 21.41 15.48
C LEU A 80 -3.09 20.05 15.36
N ALA A 81 -1.92 19.99 14.72
CA ALA A 81 -1.09 18.80 14.63
C ALA A 81 -0.63 18.36 16.04
N GLY A 82 -0.13 19.30 16.85
CA GLY A 82 0.26 19.03 18.23
C GLY A 82 -0.92 18.57 19.12
N TRP A 83 -2.10 19.16 18.93
CA TRP A 83 -3.32 18.70 19.62
C TRP A 83 -3.69 17.27 19.22
N SER A 84 -3.67 16.97 17.92
CA SER A 84 -4.00 15.63 17.39
C SER A 84 -3.03 14.58 17.93
N ALA A 85 -1.74 14.87 17.96
CA ALA A 85 -0.74 13.96 18.49
C ALA A 85 -0.95 13.63 19.98
N ARG A 86 -1.36 14.62 20.79
CA ARG A 86 -1.60 14.42 22.24
C ARG A 86 -2.90 13.66 22.54
N HIS A 87 -3.97 13.97 21.81
CA HIS A 87 -5.32 13.51 22.17
C HIS A 87 -5.86 12.39 21.27
N LEU A 88 -5.18 12.11 20.16
CA LEU A 88 -5.49 11.01 19.23
C LEU A 88 -4.25 10.10 19.05
N PRO A 89 -3.66 9.55 20.13
CA PRO A 89 -2.51 8.65 20.01
C PRO A 89 -2.87 7.42 19.16
N GLY A 90 -2.03 7.13 18.16
CA GLY A 90 -2.31 6.19 17.06
C GLY A 90 -2.60 6.88 15.72
N ALA A 91 -2.89 8.18 15.72
CA ALA A 91 -2.82 9.04 14.55
C ALA A 91 -1.34 9.38 14.28
N VAL A 92 -0.65 8.52 13.54
CA VAL A 92 0.70 8.86 13.06
C VAL A 92 0.56 10.16 12.24
N PRO A 93 1.24 11.26 12.61
CA PRO A 93 1.28 12.44 11.75
C PRO A 93 1.92 11.99 10.45
N ALA A 94 1.21 12.12 9.34
CA ALA A 94 1.86 12.11 8.04
C ALA A 94 2.86 13.27 8.05
N ASP A 95 4.14 12.94 8.18
CA ASP A 95 5.22 13.90 7.97
C ASP A 95 4.97 14.57 6.62
N PRO A 96 4.76 15.90 6.55
CA PRO A 96 4.51 16.59 5.29
C PRO A 96 5.68 16.45 4.31
N ALA A 97 6.89 16.12 4.78
CA ALA A 97 8.03 15.77 3.93
C ALA A 97 7.93 14.36 3.32
N ARG A 98 7.01 13.53 3.80
CA ARG A 98 6.75 12.16 3.33
C ARG A 98 5.31 12.02 2.86
N ALA A 99 4.89 12.91 1.97
CA ALA A 99 3.65 12.75 1.24
C ALA A 99 3.61 11.34 0.62
N THR A 100 2.59 10.56 0.98
CA THR A 100 2.38 9.22 0.42
C THR A 100 2.28 9.34 -1.09
N PRO A 101 3.05 8.56 -1.88
CA PRO A 101 3.02 8.69 -3.33
C PRO A 101 1.61 8.46 -3.87
N ALA A 102 1.28 9.12 -4.97
CA ALA A 102 0.08 8.81 -5.72
C ALA A 102 0.20 7.41 -6.34
N SER A 103 -0.89 6.80 -6.77
CA SER A 103 -0.82 5.45 -7.36
C SER A 103 -1.84 5.23 -8.46
N ALA A 104 -1.43 4.50 -9.49
CA ALA A 104 -2.34 3.76 -10.35
C ALA A 104 -2.52 2.37 -9.74
N ILE A 105 -3.73 2.05 -9.29
CA ILE A 105 -4.06 0.79 -8.64
C ILE A 105 -4.82 -0.08 -9.62
N VAL A 106 -4.25 -1.26 -9.90
CA VAL A 106 -4.83 -2.30 -10.73
C VAL A 106 -5.33 -3.40 -9.80
N ARG A 107 -6.64 -3.60 -9.74
CA ARG A 107 -7.28 -4.67 -8.99
C ARG A 107 -7.70 -5.78 -9.94
N LEU A 108 -7.25 -7.00 -9.66
CA LEU A 108 -7.55 -8.20 -10.43
C LEU A 108 -8.20 -9.23 -9.50
N GLU A 109 -9.46 -9.56 -9.77
CA GLU A 109 -10.20 -10.59 -9.01
C GLU A 109 -10.62 -11.72 -9.93
N ARG A 110 -10.43 -12.97 -9.51
CA ARG A 110 -10.96 -14.11 -10.24
C ARG A 110 -12.47 -14.18 -10.02
N ALA A 111 -13.22 -14.27 -11.11
CA ALA A 111 -14.62 -14.61 -11.03
C ALA A 111 -14.79 -16.05 -10.52
N VAL A 112 -15.89 -16.31 -9.82
CA VAL A 112 -16.11 -17.56 -9.08
C VAL A 112 -16.37 -18.75 -10.01
N PHE A 113 -16.96 -18.52 -11.18
CA PHE A 113 -17.53 -19.57 -12.04
C PHE A 113 -16.92 -19.70 -13.44
N ASP A 114 -16.12 -18.73 -13.88
CA ASP A 114 -15.40 -18.79 -15.14
C ASP A 114 -13.91 -18.49 -14.93
N LYS A 115 -13.07 -18.78 -15.93
CA LYS A 115 -11.65 -18.39 -15.90
C LYS A 115 -11.47 -16.89 -16.21
N ALA A 116 -12.51 -16.08 -16.03
CA ALA A 116 -12.44 -14.65 -16.23
C ALA A 116 -11.89 -13.95 -15.00
N VAL A 117 -11.42 -12.74 -15.24
CA VAL A 117 -10.81 -11.86 -14.26
C VAL A 117 -11.52 -10.52 -14.39
N ASP A 118 -12.02 -10.03 -13.26
CA ASP A 118 -12.50 -8.67 -13.14
C ASP A 118 -11.30 -7.73 -13.00
N VAL A 119 -11.22 -6.77 -13.91
CA VAL A 119 -10.12 -5.79 -13.98
C VAL A 119 -10.69 -4.41 -13.65
N THR A 120 -10.17 -3.82 -12.59
CA THR A 120 -10.46 -2.43 -12.22
C THR A 120 -9.16 -1.65 -12.19
N VAL A 121 -9.15 -0.45 -12.78
CA VAL A 121 -8.01 0.47 -12.71
C VAL A 121 -8.51 1.80 -12.17
N HIS A 122 -7.96 2.22 -11.03
CA HIS A 122 -8.29 3.48 -10.39
C HIS A 122 -7.02 4.18 -9.92
N THR A 123 -7.15 5.42 -9.49
CA THR A 123 -6.05 6.21 -8.96
C THR A 123 -6.23 6.49 -7.47
N TRP A 124 -5.12 6.70 -6.79
CA TRP A 124 -5.07 7.17 -5.41
C TRP A 124 -4.18 8.39 -5.35
N ILE A 125 -4.72 9.55 -4.98
CA ILE A 125 -4.04 10.84 -5.03
C ILE A 125 -4.28 11.56 -3.70
N ASP A 126 -3.20 12.08 -3.09
CA ASP A 126 -3.26 12.87 -1.85
C ASP A 126 -4.03 12.22 -0.68
N GLY A 127 -3.98 10.88 -0.60
CA GLY A 127 -4.63 10.12 0.47
C GLY A 127 -6.11 9.81 0.23
N ALA A 128 -6.62 9.96 -1.00
CA ALA A 128 -7.99 9.63 -1.38
C ALA A 128 -8.06 8.92 -2.72
N GLU A 129 -9.18 8.22 -2.96
CA GLU A 129 -9.50 7.64 -4.26
C GLU A 129 -9.71 8.77 -5.28
N GLY A 130 -9.07 8.63 -6.44
CA GLY A 130 -9.17 9.53 -7.58
C GLY A 130 -10.00 8.90 -8.71
N PRO A 131 -9.85 9.40 -9.95
CA PRO A 131 -10.50 8.82 -11.12
C PRO A 131 -10.33 7.30 -11.23
N SER A 132 -11.41 6.64 -11.66
CA SER A 132 -11.52 5.19 -11.80
C SER A 132 -12.15 4.83 -13.14
N ARG A 133 -11.74 3.69 -13.71
CA ARG A 133 -12.39 3.07 -14.87
C ARG A 133 -13.45 2.07 -14.41
N PRO A 134 -14.53 1.90 -15.18
CA PRO A 134 -15.48 0.81 -14.94
C PRO A 134 -14.77 -0.53 -14.88
N THR A 135 -15.19 -1.39 -13.95
CA THR A 135 -14.73 -2.77 -13.88
C THR A 135 -15.13 -3.51 -15.15
N VAL A 136 -14.19 -4.24 -15.75
CA VAL A 136 -14.43 -5.05 -16.94
C VAL A 136 -14.06 -6.50 -16.67
N ARG A 137 -14.95 -7.42 -17.02
CA ARG A 137 -14.71 -8.86 -16.93
C ARG A 137 -14.09 -9.36 -18.23
N VAL A 138 -12.92 -9.98 -18.14
CA VAL A 138 -12.18 -10.47 -19.32
C VAL A 138 -11.53 -11.84 -19.07
N PRO A 139 -11.34 -12.68 -20.10
CA PRO A 139 -10.58 -13.92 -19.93
C PRO A 139 -9.12 -13.63 -19.55
N GLU A 140 -8.47 -14.53 -18.80
CA GLU A 140 -7.08 -14.34 -18.30
C GLU A 140 -6.09 -13.90 -19.40
N GLY A 141 -6.18 -14.46 -20.61
CA GLY A 141 -5.31 -14.10 -21.74
C GLY A 141 -5.45 -12.65 -22.26
N ARG A 142 -6.49 -11.93 -21.86
CA ARG A 142 -6.74 -10.53 -22.25
C ARG A 142 -6.42 -9.52 -21.17
N VAL A 143 -6.13 -9.99 -19.95
CA VAL A 143 -5.90 -9.13 -18.78
C VAL A 143 -4.76 -8.16 -19.01
N GLN A 144 -3.61 -8.63 -19.53
CA GLN A 144 -2.47 -7.74 -19.78
C GLN A 144 -2.86 -6.54 -20.65
N ARG A 145 -3.52 -6.79 -21.79
CA ARG A 145 -3.89 -5.73 -22.74
C ARG A 145 -4.84 -4.71 -22.10
N VAL A 146 -5.85 -5.20 -21.37
CA VAL A 146 -6.86 -4.37 -20.70
C VAL A 146 -6.22 -3.53 -19.59
N VAL A 147 -5.27 -4.10 -18.84
CA VAL A 147 -4.53 -3.37 -17.82
C VAL A 147 -3.63 -2.30 -18.44
N GLU A 148 -2.89 -2.61 -19.50
CA GLU A 148 -2.02 -1.64 -20.19
C GLU A 148 -2.87 -0.46 -20.73
N GLU A 149 -4.00 -0.73 -21.38
CA GLU A 149 -4.95 0.29 -21.84
C GLU A 149 -5.56 1.10 -20.67
N GLY A 150 -5.91 0.43 -19.57
CA GLY A 150 -6.51 1.05 -18.40
C GLY A 150 -5.54 1.96 -17.66
N VAL A 151 -4.30 1.49 -17.41
CA VAL A 151 -3.25 2.28 -16.76
C VAL A 151 -2.87 3.47 -17.64
N ALA A 152 -2.66 3.27 -18.94
CA ALA A 152 -2.34 4.35 -19.87
C ALA A 152 -3.40 5.46 -19.87
N ALA A 153 -4.68 5.10 -19.75
CA ALA A 153 -5.77 6.07 -19.66
C ALA A 153 -5.77 6.87 -18.33
N MET A 154 -5.26 6.30 -17.24
CA MET A 154 -5.18 6.97 -15.93
C MET A 154 -3.89 7.80 -15.75
N VAL A 155 -2.81 7.51 -16.48
CA VAL A 155 -1.53 8.23 -16.37
C VAL A 155 -1.67 9.77 -16.39
N PRO A 156 -2.51 10.40 -17.25
CA PRO A 156 -2.65 11.85 -17.25
C PRO A 156 -3.11 12.47 -15.92
N THR A 157 -3.87 11.73 -15.11
CA THR A 157 -4.35 12.22 -13.80
C THR A 157 -3.26 12.21 -12.74
N LEU A 158 -2.14 11.53 -13.02
CA LEU A 158 -1.00 11.37 -12.10
C LEU A 158 0.17 12.31 -12.47
N TYR A 159 0.04 13.14 -13.51
CA TYR A 159 1.07 14.11 -13.87
C TYR A 159 1.29 15.13 -12.75
N GLY A 160 2.56 15.46 -12.51
CA GLY A 160 2.97 16.37 -11.42
C GLY A 160 3.10 15.68 -10.04
N HIS A 161 2.64 14.43 -9.89
CA HIS A 161 2.81 13.66 -8.67
C HIS A 161 4.02 12.72 -8.76
N ASP A 162 4.65 12.41 -7.62
CA ASP A 162 5.43 11.18 -7.52
C ASP A 162 4.47 10.01 -7.31
N TRP A 163 4.54 9.01 -8.20
CA TRP A 163 3.53 7.96 -8.27
C TRP A 163 4.11 6.59 -8.62
N MET A 164 3.36 5.56 -8.26
CA MET A 164 3.69 4.17 -8.51
C MET A 164 2.50 3.34 -9.01
N ILE A 165 2.78 2.11 -9.43
CA ILE A 165 1.76 1.15 -9.89
C ILE A 165 1.60 0.06 -8.84
N GLU A 166 0.39 -0.11 -8.33
CA GLU A 166 0.04 -1.15 -7.37
C GLU A 166 -0.83 -2.20 -8.04
N PHE A 167 -0.36 -3.44 -8.03
CA PHE A 167 -1.12 -4.59 -8.52
C PHE A 167 -1.70 -5.37 -7.35
N ALA A 168 -2.99 -5.16 -7.06
CA ALA A 168 -3.74 -5.99 -6.12
C ALA A 168 -4.28 -7.20 -6.87
N VAL A 169 -3.69 -8.38 -6.64
CA VAL A 169 -3.90 -9.57 -7.46
C VAL A 169 -4.10 -10.81 -6.60
N PRO A 170 -4.66 -11.90 -7.15
CA PRO A 170 -4.77 -13.17 -6.42
C PRO A 170 -3.37 -13.73 -6.12
N GLU A 171 -3.21 -14.49 -5.04
CA GLU A 171 -1.93 -15.08 -4.61
C GLU A 171 -1.15 -15.74 -5.77
N SER A 172 -1.84 -16.49 -6.63
CA SER A 172 -1.24 -17.17 -7.79
C SER A 172 -0.56 -16.23 -8.81
N TRP A 173 -0.88 -14.94 -8.78
CA TRP A 173 -0.38 -13.91 -9.70
C TRP A 173 0.67 -12.99 -9.08
N LEU A 174 0.94 -13.10 -7.78
CA LEU A 174 1.93 -12.25 -7.09
C LEU A 174 3.32 -12.33 -7.76
N GLY A 175 3.65 -13.45 -8.39
CA GLY A 175 4.90 -13.63 -9.13
C GLY A 175 4.85 -13.32 -10.63
N LYS A 176 3.80 -12.67 -11.18
CA LYS A 176 3.79 -12.27 -12.59
C LYS A 176 4.73 -11.06 -12.82
N PRO A 177 5.37 -10.94 -14.00
CA PRO A 177 6.35 -9.90 -14.29
C PRO A 177 5.67 -8.58 -14.71
N PHE A 178 4.82 -8.01 -13.85
CA PHE A 178 4.04 -6.81 -14.17
C PHE A 178 4.91 -5.61 -14.55
N GLU A 179 6.13 -5.51 -14.01
CA GLU A 179 7.04 -4.43 -14.38
C GLU A 179 7.52 -4.51 -15.84
N GLN A 180 7.38 -5.68 -16.48
CA GLN A 180 7.65 -5.86 -17.90
C GLN A 180 6.46 -5.46 -18.78
N TRP A 181 5.29 -5.14 -18.25
CA TRP A 181 4.16 -4.67 -19.06
C TRP A 181 4.39 -3.23 -19.54
N TYR A 182 3.54 -2.72 -20.42
CA TYR A 182 3.68 -1.38 -20.98
C TYR A 182 2.85 -0.32 -20.25
N LEU A 183 3.47 0.82 -19.96
CA LEU A 183 2.76 2.07 -19.66
C LEU A 183 2.25 2.73 -20.94
N ASP A 184 3.05 2.63 -22.00
CA ASP A 184 2.70 3.05 -23.35
C ASP A 184 3.23 2.01 -24.32
N ALA A 185 2.33 1.17 -24.82
CA ALA A 185 2.68 0.08 -25.73
C ALA A 185 3.15 0.62 -27.09
N ARG A 186 2.63 1.77 -27.55
CA ARG A 186 2.97 2.37 -28.85
C ARG A 186 4.42 2.85 -28.85
N ASN A 187 4.83 3.51 -27.77
CA ASN A 187 6.21 3.99 -27.59
C ASN A 187 7.12 2.99 -26.86
N ARG A 188 6.65 1.76 -26.63
CA ARG A 188 7.39 0.68 -25.94
C ARG A 188 7.89 1.07 -24.54
N ILE A 189 7.21 1.98 -23.86
CA ILE A 189 7.54 2.44 -22.51
C ILE A 189 7.03 1.41 -21.51
N ARG A 190 7.95 0.81 -20.74
CA ARG A 190 7.66 -0.27 -19.78
C ARG A 190 7.28 0.27 -18.41
N MET A 191 6.44 -0.46 -17.69
CA MET A 191 6.02 -0.18 -16.31
C MET A 191 7.21 -0.09 -15.33
N ARG A 192 8.30 -0.83 -15.57
CA ARG A 192 9.55 -0.74 -14.80
C ARG A 192 10.23 0.64 -14.79
N GLN A 193 9.74 1.63 -15.54
CA GLN A 193 10.20 3.01 -15.39
C GLN A 193 9.63 3.70 -14.14
N ARG A 194 8.58 3.14 -13.53
CA ARG A 194 7.95 3.56 -12.28
C ARG A 194 8.11 2.48 -11.21
N PRO A 195 7.98 2.80 -9.92
CA PRO A 195 7.88 1.77 -8.90
C PRO A 195 6.65 0.89 -9.20
N VAL A 196 6.84 -0.43 -9.15
CA VAL A 196 5.79 -1.43 -9.36
C VAL A 196 5.81 -2.38 -8.18
N VAL A 197 4.68 -2.50 -7.50
CA VAL A 197 4.48 -3.37 -6.34
C VAL A 197 3.28 -4.27 -6.54
N VAL A 198 3.27 -5.41 -5.84
CA VAL A 198 2.13 -6.32 -5.79
C VAL A 198 1.54 -6.36 -4.38
N ARG A 199 0.25 -6.66 -4.31
CA ARG A 199 -0.53 -6.83 -3.09
C ARG A 199 -1.44 -8.04 -3.26
N ASP A 200 -1.74 -8.71 -2.15
CA ASP A 200 -2.75 -9.78 -2.16
C ASP A 200 -4.14 -9.15 -2.17
N VAL A 201 -4.93 -9.41 -3.21
CA VAL A 201 -6.28 -8.84 -3.35
C VAL A 201 -7.21 -9.29 -2.21
N ASP A 202 -6.99 -10.48 -1.65
CA ASP A 202 -7.79 -11.00 -0.54
C ASP A 202 -7.57 -10.20 0.76
N ARG A 203 -6.43 -9.49 0.89
CA ARG A 203 -6.16 -8.59 2.03
C ARG A 203 -6.82 -7.23 1.90
N LEU A 204 -7.39 -6.91 0.74
CA LEU A 204 -8.16 -5.68 0.56
C LEU A 204 -9.60 -5.83 1.04
N ARG A 205 -10.09 -7.07 1.19
CA ARG A 205 -11.46 -7.35 1.61
C ARG A 205 -11.70 -6.90 3.06
N PRO A 206 -12.79 -6.19 3.37
CA PRO A 206 -13.06 -5.66 4.70
C PRO A 206 -13.16 -6.70 5.82
N ASP A 207 -13.67 -7.88 5.50
CA ASP A 207 -13.92 -9.01 6.38
C ASP A 207 -12.71 -9.96 6.53
N SER A 208 -11.62 -9.68 5.83
CA SER A 208 -10.43 -10.53 5.81
C SER A 208 -9.61 -10.39 7.10
N ILE A 209 -9.49 -11.47 7.86
CA ILE A 209 -8.57 -11.53 9.02
C ILE A 209 -7.11 -11.25 8.62
N ARG A 210 -6.73 -11.61 7.38
CA ARG A 210 -5.39 -11.33 6.84
C ARG A 210 -5.13 -9.82 6.75
N ARG A 211 -6.17 -9.01 6.53
CA ARG A 211 -6.08 -7.55 6.51
C ARG A 211 -5.72 -7.01 7.89
N ASP A 212 -6.39 -7.49 8.94
CA ASP A 212 -6.13 -7.06 10.32
C ASP A 212 -4.70 -7.39 10.76
N GLN A 213 -4.25 -8.61 10.49
CA GLN A 213 -2.87 -9.03 10.76
C GLN A 213 -1.85 -8.19 9.99
N ALA A 214 -2.11 -7.88 8.72
CA ALA A 214 -1.27 -7.00 7.91
C ALA A 214 -1.24 -5.58 8.49
N HIS A 215 -2.37 -5.04 8.97
CA HIS A 215 -2.41 -3.76 9.68
C HIS A 215 -1.57 -3.78 10.95
N HIS A 216 -1.63 -4.86 11.73
CA HIS A 216 -0.84 -5.01 12.94
C HIS A 216 0.66 -4.94 12.64
N ARG A 217 1.17 -5.80 11.74
CA ARG A 217 2.59 -5.82 11.38
C ARG A 217 3.04 -4.54 10.67
N TRP A 218 2.19 -3.93 9.84
CA TRP A 218 2.51 -2.64 9.20
C TRP A 218 2.69 -1.51 10.22
N ARG A 219 1.88 -1.47 11.29
CA ARG A 219 2.07 -0.49 12.37
C ARG A 219 3.40 -0.70 13.10
N LEU A 220 3.75 -1.94 13.41
CA LEU A 220 5.05 -2.27 14.03
C LEU A 220 6.21 -1.84 13.13
N LEU A 221 6.11 -2.17 11.84
CA LEU A 221 7.10 -1.84 10.82
C LEU A 221 7.30 -0.32 10.67
N ASN A 222 6.22 0.47 10.62
CA ASN A 222 6.33 1.93 10.56
C ASN A 222 6.86 2.54 11.86
N ALA A 223 6.42 2.04 13.03
CA ALA A 223 6.91 2.52 14.32
C ALA A 223 8.42 2.27 14.47
N ARG A 224 8.93 1.17 13.90
CA ARG A 224 10.37 0.87 13.84
C ARG A 224 11.15 1.83 12.94
N GLY A 225 10.51 2.36 11.89
CA GLY A 225 11.11 3.33 10.95
C GLY A 225 12.20 2.76 10.03
N ARG A 226 12.50 1.45 10.12
CA ARG A 226 13.44 0.72 9.27
C ARG A 226 12.91 -0.68 8.96
N SER A 227 13.38 -1.27 7.87
CA SER A 227 12.84 -2.52 7.32
C SER A 227 13.26 -3.75 8.11
N ASP A 228 14.52 -3.83 8.55
CA ASP A 228 15.07 -4.96 9.33
C ASP A 228 14.67 -6.34 8.74
N PRO A 229 15.09 -6.62 7.49
CA PRO A 229 14.66 -7.78 6.72
C PRO A 229 15.14 -9.09 7.33
N HIS A 230 14.24 -10.08 7.37
CA HIS A 230 14.57 -11.46 7.67
C HIS A 230 14.88 -12.22 6.37
N PRO A 231 16.14 -12.68 6.18
CA PRO A 231 16.52 -13.43 4.98
C PRO A 231 16.01 -14.87 5.05
N ILE A 232 15.33 -15.31 4.00
CA ILE A 232 14.87 -16.69 3.79
C ILE A 232 15.73 -17.30 2.70
N ARG A 233 16.56 -18.27 3.09
CA ARG A 233 17.46 -18.96 2.17
C ARG A 233 16.69 -19.87 1.22
N CYS A 234 17.27 -20.14 0.06
CA CYS A 234 16.67 -21.04 -0.94
C CYS A 234 16.51 -22.48 -0.45
N ASP A 235 17.33 -22.89 0.52
CA ASP A 235 17.36 -24.21 1.17
C ASP A 235 16.63 -24.21 2.52
N GLU A 236 15.79 -23.20 2.78
CA GLU A 236 14.97 -23.13 4.01
C GLU A 236 14.28 -24.49 4.26
N PRO A 237 14.61 -25.19 5.36
CA PRO A 237 14.16 -26.55 5.57
C PRO A 237 12.70 -26.63 6.06
N ARG A 238 12.18 -25.54 6.66
CA ARG A 238 10.81 -25.53 7.19
C ARG A 238 9.78 -25.75 6.07
N ARG A 239 8.84 -26.65 6.36
CA ARG A 239 7.65 -26.89 5.53
C ARG A 239 6.57 -25.87 5.86
N GLY A 240 5.47 -25.88 5.11
CA GLY A 240 4.38 -24.89 5.25
C GLY A 240 3.92 -24.65 6.70
N PRO A 241 3.49 -25.69 7.43
CA PRO A 241 3.05 -25.55 8.83
C PRO A 241 4.17 -25.05 9.75
N ASP A 242 5.35 -25.67 9.76
CA ASP A 242 6.46 -25.24 10.63
C ASP A 242 6.92 -23.81 10.34
N PHE A 243 6.85 -23.39 9.07
CA PHE A 243 7.15 -22.03 8.65
C PHE A 243 6.07 -21.06 9.12
N GLN A 244 4.80 -21.47 9.11
CA GLN A 244 3.70 -20.70 9.66
C GLN A 244 3.88 -20.51 11.17
N ASP A 245 4.08 -21.59 11.93
CA ASP A 245 4.28 -21.55 13.38
C ASP A 245 5.48 -20.66 13.76
N TRP A 246 6.55 -20.72 12.95
CA TRP A 246 7.71 -19.86 13.12
C TRP A 246 7.38 -18.37 12.92
N LEU A 247 6.57 -18.01 11.92
CA LEU A 247 6.13 -16.63 11.73
C LEU A 247 5.17 -16.16 12.83
N GLU A 248 4.29 -17.05 13.32
CA GLU A 248 3.36 -16.75 14.42
C GLU A 248 4.12 -16.44 15.72
N ALA A 249 5.18 -17.21 16.01
CA ALA A 249 6.03 -16.99 17.17
C ALA A 249 6.88 -15.70 17.10
N ASN A 250 7.06 -15.12 15.90
CA ASN A 250 7.91 -13.96 15.66
C ASN A 250 7.11 -12.82 15.00
N VAL A 251 6.26 -12.16 15.80
CA VAL A 251 5.36 -11.08 15.35
C VAL A 251 6.10 -9.83 14.84
N ASP A 252 7.37 -9.69 15.18
CA ASP A 252 8.26 -8.60 14.79
C ASP A 252 8.82 -8.76 13.37
N PHE A 253 8.73 -9.94 12.76
CA PHE A 253 9.12 -10.16 11.36
C PHE A 253 8.13 -9.46 10.44
N CYS A 254 8.54 -8.32 9.88
CA CYS A 254 7.67 -7.51 9.02
C CYS A 254 8.14 -7.47 7.56
N VAL A 255 9.39 -7.83 7.32
CA VAL A 255 10.00 -7.81 5.99
C VAL A 255 10.70 -9.15 5.78
N LEU A 256 10.28 -9.90 4.76
CA LEU A 256 10.96 -11.14 4.37
C LEU A 256 11.66 -10.95 3.03
N VAL A 257 12.92 -11.39 2.94
CA VAL A 257 13.69 -11.37 1.69
C VAL A 257 14.02 -12.80 1.33
N TYR A 258 13.50 -13.29 0.21
CA TYR A 258 13.75 -14.65 -0.24
C TYR A 258 14.88 -14.67 -1.27
N GLY A 259 15.84 -15.59 -1.09
CA GLY A 259 16.91 -15.83 -2.06
C GLY A 259 16.42 -16.46 -3.37
N SER A 260 15.20 -17.01 -3.38
CA SER A 260 14.55 -17.55 -4.58
C SER A 260 13.05 -17.31 -4.51
N ARG A 261 12.32 -17.62 -5.59
CA ARG A 261 10.86 -17.56 -5.58
C ARG A 261 10.30 -18.45 -4.45
N PRO A 262 9.48 -17.90 -3.52
CA PRO A 262 8.89 -18.72 -2.47
C PRO A 262 7.96 -19.78 -3.07
N VAL A 263 8.04 -20.99 -2.54
CA VAL A 263 7.06 -22.04 -2.83
C VAL A 263 5.69 -21.64 -2.29
N ARG A 264 4.62 -22.14 -2.91
CA ARG A 264 3.24 -21.72 -2.62
C ARG A 264 2.92 -21.77 -1.13
N SER A 265 3.19 -22.88 -0.45
CA SER A 265 2.87 -23.04 0.98
C SER A 265 3.54 -21.99 1.89
N ARG A 266 4.78 -21.59 1.58
CA ARG A 266 5.49 -20.54 2.34
C ARG A 266 4.94 -19.15 2.06
N LEU A 267 4.59 -18.88 0.79
CA LEU A 267 3.93 -17.64 0.42
C LEU A 267 2.56 -17.54 1.12
N THR A 268 1.75 -18.60 1.09
CA THR A 268 0.47 -18.66 1.80
C THR A 268 0.66 -18.45 3.30
N ALA A 269 1.67 -19.09 3.94
CA ALA A 269 1.96 -18.92 5.36
C ALA A 269 2.35 -17.47 5.72
N ALA A 270 3.19 -16.83 4.91
CA ALA A 270 3.54 -15.41 5.09
C ALA A 270 2.33 -14.49 4.87
N LEU A 271 1.47 -14.81 3.90
CA LEU A 271 0.24 -14.08 3.66
C LEU A 271 -0.75 -14.19 4.84
N ASN A 272 -0.94 -15.41 5.35
CA ASN A 272 -1.76 -15.74 6.52
C ASN A 272 -1.23 -15.19 7.84
N ASN A 273 0.03 -14.76 7.89
CA ASN A 273 0.64 -14.15 9.07
C ASN A 273 0.65 -12.62 8.99
N GLY A 274 0.08 -12.04 7.94
CA GLY A 274 0.06 -10.59 7.76
C GLY A 274 1.43 -9.98 7.47
N ILE A 275 2.40 -10.72 6.93
CA ILE A 275 3.70 -10.14 6.51
C ILE A 275 3.42 -9.04 5.47
N PRO A 276 3.74 -7.76 5.74
CA PRO A 276 3.35 -6.66 4.87
C PRO A 276 4.35 -6.41 3.73
N VAL A 277 5.59 -6.88 3.86
CA VAL A 277 6.62 -6.69 2.84
C VAL A 277 7.33 -8.00 2.57
N MET A 278 7.39 -8.39 1.30
CA MET A 278 8.18 -9.54 0.85
C MET A 278 8.90 -9.20 -0.45
N LEU A 279 10.18 -9.58 -0.55
CA LEU A 279 10.97 -9.42 -1.77
C LEU A 279 11.52 -10.76 -2.23
N TRP A 280 11.48 -11.03 -3.53
CA TRP A 280 12.09 -12.22 -4.11
C TRP A 280 12.43 -12.01 -5.58
N THR A 281 13.48 -12.66 -6.06
CA THR A 281 13.71 -12.81 -7.50
C THR A 281 12.87 -13.95 -8.03
N ARG A 282 12.24 -13.78 -9.20
CA ARG A 282 11.44 -14.87 -9.80
C ARG A 282 12.27 -15.99 -10.41
N THR A 283 13.58 -15.79 -10.56
CA THR A 283 14.49 -16.85 -10.99
C THR A 283 14.50 -17.97 -9.95
N PRO A 284 14.30 -19.24 -10.35
CA PRO A 284 14.45 -20.36 -9.44
C PRO A 284 15.91 -20.54 -9.00
N CYS A 285 16.11 -21.22 -7.87
CA CYS A 285 17.40 -21.78 -7.51
C CYS A 285 17.48 -23.18 -8.12
N ASP A 286 18.47 -23.41 -8.98
CA ASP A 286 18.72 -24.66 -9.71
C ASP A 286 20.04 -25.35 -9.29
N ALA A 287 20.73 -24.80 -8.29
CA ALA A 287 21.99 -25.34 -7.82
C ALA A 287 21.81 -26.64 -7.02
N THR A 288 22.73 -27.60 -7.23
CA THR A 288 22.82 -28.86 -6.46
C THR A 288 23.37 -28.65 -5.05
N THR A 289 24.17 -27.60 -4.84
CA THR A 289 24.67 -27.17 -3.54
C THR A 289 24.29 -25.70 -3.32
N HIS A 290 23.74 -25.38 -2.14
CA HIS A 290 23.15 -24.06 -1.88
C HIS A 290 24.11 -23.03 -1.29
N GLY A 291 25.35 -23.42 -0.95
CA GLY A 291 26.34 -22.55 -0.32
C GLY A 291 26.86 -21.40 -1.20
N ASP A 292 26.78 -21.54 -2.53
CA ASP A 292 27.18 -20.49 -3.48
C ASP A 292 26.20 -20.39 -4.67
N CYS A 293 24.94 -20.75 -4.44
CA CYS A 293 23.94 -20.67 -5.50
C CYS A 293 23.65 -19.20 -5.84
N ARG A 294 23.12 -18.97 -7.05
CA ARG A 294 22.63 -17.65 -7.48
C ARG A 294 21.75 -17.00 -6.42
N GLY A 295 20.87 -17.79 -5.80
CA GLY A 295 19.92 -17.34 -4.79
C GLY A 295 20.59 -16.80 -3.52
N HIS A 296 21.70 -17.41 -3.10
CA HIS A 296 22.47 -16.96 -1.93
C HIS A 296 23.13 -15.60 -2.20
N ARG A 297 23.80 -15.45 -3.35
CA ARG A 297 24.49 -14.20 -3.72
C ARG A 297 23.51 -13.02 -3.85
N VAL A 298 22.32 -13.24 -4.43
CA VAL A 298 21.32 -12.17 -4.54
C VAL A 298 20.62 -11.89 -3.21
N LEU A 299 20.50 -12.86 -2.30
CA LEU A 299 19.86 -12.70 -0.99
C LEU A 299 20.61 -11.69 -0.13
N ASP A 300 21.93 -11.81 -0.01
CA ASP A 300 22.72 -10.91 0.82
C ASP A 300 22.69 -9.49 0.28
N ALA A 301 22.87 -9.34 -1.04
CA ALA A 301 22.79 -8.04 -1.71
C ALA A 301 21.40 -7.39 -1.57
N LEU A 302 20.33 -8.18 -1.67
CA LEU A 302 18.95 -7.68 -1.53
C LEU A 302 18.63 -7.30 -0.08
N THR A 303 19.05 -8.13 0.88
CA THR A 303 18.92 -7.88 2.33
C THR A 303 19.64 -6.59 2.71
N ALA A 304 20.88 -6.41 2.27
CA ALA A 304 21.67 -5.20 2.51
C ALA A 304 21.03 -3.95 1.89
N ALA A 305 20.50 -4.05 0.67
CA ALA A 305 19.88 -2.92 -0.03
C ALA A 305 18.64 -2.37 0.70
N VAL A 306 17.89 -3.23 1.41
CA VAL A 306 16.64 -2.85 2.10
C VAL A 306 16.80 -2.65 3.61
N GLY A 307 17.86 -3.18 4.23
CA GLY A 307 18.12 -3.23 5.68
C GLY A 307 17.63 -2.01 6.48
N ASP A 308 18.27 -0.88 6.24
CA ASP A 308 18.04 0.36 6.99
C ASP A 308 17.00 1.28 6.34
N LYS A 309 16.31 0.83 5.29
CA LYS A 309 15.37 1.67 4.54
C LYS A 309 14.05 1.77 5.26
N HIS A 310 13.43 2.95 5.20
CA HIS A 310 12.07 3.11 5.68
C HIS A 310 11.12 2.26 4.81
N PRO A 311 10.08 1.63 5.38
CA PRO A 311 9.12 0.80 4.65
C PRO A 311 8.47 1.52 3.46
N GLY A 312 8.21 2.82 3.60
CA GLY A 312 7.67 3.68 2.54
C GLY A 312 8.63 3.95 1.37
N ASP A 313 9.94 3.73 1.54
CA ASP A 313 10.95 3.95 0.50
C ASP A 313 11.20 2.69 -0.34
N LEU A 314 10.76 1.51 0.14
CA LEU A 314 11.00 0.23 -0.52
C LEU A 314 10.52 0.15 -1.97
N PRO A 315 9.38 0.74 -2.38
CA PRO A 315 9.01 0.80 -3.80
C PRO A 315 10.08 1.48 -4.67
N ARG A 316 10.67 2.59 -4.19
CA ARG A 316 11.75 3.30 -4.91
C ARG A 316 13.05 2.52 -4.90
N VAL A 317 13.37 1.83 -3.80
CA VAL A 317 14.53 0.93 -3.71
C VAL A 317 14.40 -0.19 -4.74
N ALA A 318 13.25 -0.86 -4.83
CA ALA A 318 13.01 -1.90 -5.82
C ALA A 318 13.10 -1.37 -7.27
N LEU A 319 12.62 -0.15 -7.52
CA LEU A 319 12.81 0.52 -8.81
C LEU A 319 14.29 0.72 -9.14
N ALA A 320 15.09 1.24 -8.20
CA ALA A 320 16.52 1.48 -8.40
C ALA A 320 17.24 0.16 -8.72
N LEU A 321 17.03 -0.88 -7.91
CA LEU A 321 17.61 -2.20 -8.14
C LEU A 321 17.27 -2.77 -9.52
N ARG A 322 16.01 -2.64 -9.97
CA ARG A 322 15.58 -3.07 -11.31
C ARG A 322 16.28 -2.29 -12.41
N LYS A 323 16.55 -1.00 -12.23
CA LYS A 323 17.30 -0.16 -13.18
C LYS A 323 18.77 -0.55 -13.24
N ASP A 324 19.40 -0.77 -12.09
CA ASP A 324 20.79 -1.23 -12.01
C ASP A 324 20.97 -2.58 -12.72
N ALA A 325 19.98 -3.46 -12.58
CA ALA A 325 19.95 -4.74 -13.28
C ALA A 325 19.83 -4.62 -14.81
N LEU A 326 19.46 -3.47 -15.39
CA LEU A 326 19.39 -3.30 -16.85
C LEU A 326 20.76 -3.07 -17.48
N ILE A 327 21.70 -2.48 -16.73
CA ILE A 327 23.06 -2.19 -17.20
C ILE A 327 24.08 -3.25 -16.74
N ALA A 328 23.73 -4.04 -15.72
CA ALA A 328 24.55 -5.18 -15.31
C ALA A 328 24.63 -6.25 -16.41
N PRO A 329 25.80 -6.88 -16.63
CA PRO A 329 25.95 -7.98 -17.58
C PRO A 329 24.87 -9.06 -17.39
N ARG A 330 24.37 -9.61 -18.50
CA ARG A 330 23.24 -10.57 -18.45
C ARG A 330 23.60 -11.84 -17.68
N ASP A 331 24.86 -12.27 -17.77
CA ASP A 331 25.35 -13.51 -17.18
C ASP A 331 25.78 -13.33 -15.71
N THR A 332 25.76 -12.10 -15.20
CA THR A 332 26.04 -11.80 -13.79
C THR A 332 24.75 -11.79 -12.97
N PRO A 333 24.66 -12.55 -11.86
CA PRO A 333 23.56 -12.45 -10.91
C PRO A 333 23.37 -11.01 -10.40
N HIS A 334 22.12 -10.55 -10.36
CA HIS A 334 21.79 -9.22 -9.83
C HIS A 334 20.44 -9.28 -9.10
N CYS A 335 20.37 -8.77 -7.86
CA CYS A 335 19.17 -8.86 -7.02
C CYS A 335 17.96 -8.07 -7.56
N GLY A 336 18.21 -7.05 -8.39
CA GLY A 336 17.16 -6.34 -9.11
C GLY A 336 16.58 -7.04 -10.34
N ARG A 337 17.22 -8.13 -10.81
CA ARG A 337 16.75 -8.86 -12.00
C ARG A 337 15.56 -9.74 -11.61
N ASP A 338 14.47 -9.59 -12.34
CA ASP A 338 13.20 -10.27 -12.07
C ASP A 338 12.69 -10.09 -10.62
N LEU A 339 12.99 -8.94 -10.02
CA LEU A 339 12.61 -8.63 -8.65
C LEU A 339 11.11 -8.38 -8.54
N THR A 340 10.48 -9.14 -7.65
CA THR A 340 9.11 -8.90 -7.18
C THR A 340 9.16 -8.27 -5.80
N LEU A 341 8.33 -7.25 -5.59
CA LEU A 341 8.13 -6.59 -4.31
C LEU A 341 6.64 -6.68 -3.98
N LEU A 342 6.30 -7.54 -3.02
CA LEU A 342 5.04 -7.40 -2.31
C LEU A 342 5.19 -6.29 -1.28
N TRP A 343 4.35 -5.28 -1.39
CA TRP A 343 4.33 -4.13 -0.49
C TRP A 343 2.88 -3.81 -0.20
N ASP A 344 2.45 -4.12 1.01
CA ASP A 344 1.07 -4.04 1.41
C ASP A 344 0.94 -3.04 2.57
N ASP A 345 0.67 -1.79 2.21
CA ASP A 345 0.27 -0.75 3.16
C ASP A 345 -1.26 -0.74 3.28
N PRO A 346 -1.82 -1.36 4.33
CA PRO A 346 -3.26 -1.47 4.48
C PRO A 346 -3.90 -0.13 4.90
N SER A 347 -3.12 0.89 5.26
CA SER A 347 -3.64 2.24 5.56
C SER A 347 -4.06 3.02 4.31
N ARG A 348 -3.54 2.62 3.13
CA ARG A 348 -3.78 3.32 1.85
C ARG A 348 -5.04 2.91 1.13
N LEU A 349 -5.82 1.95 1.66
CA LEU A 349 -7.08 1.54 1.07
C LEU A 349 -8.17 1.32 2.13
N PRO A 350 -9.18 2.18 2.19
CA PRO A 350 -10.54 1.80 2.48
C PRO A 350 -11.31 1.60 1.17
N ASP A 351 -11.73 0.36 0.93
CA ASP A 351 -12.93 -0.10 0.19
C ASP A 351 -13.60 0.92 -0.77
N PRO A 352 -13.43 0.79 -2.10
CA PRO A 352 -14.52 1.17 -3.00
C PRO A 352 -15.69 0.21 -2.71
N PRO A 353 -16.95 0.68 -2.64
CA PRO A 353 -18.08 -0.21 -2.43
C PRO A 353 -18.00 -1.32 -3.48
N LEU A 354 -18.02 -2.57 -3.02
CA LEU A 354 -18.39 -3.68 -3.89
C LEU A 354 -19.75 -3.28 -4.46
N ALA A 355 -19.78 -2.97 -5.75
CA ALA A 355 -21.03 -2.89 -6.47
C ALA A 355 -21.66 -4.28 -6.38
N MET A 356 -22.46 -4.49 -5.33
CA MET A 356 -23.56 -5.43 -5.38
C MET A 356 -24.57 -4.77 -6.32
N GLU A 357 -24.44 -5.07 -7.61
CA GLU A 357 -25.61 -5.02 -8.48
C GLU A 357 -26.64 -5.98 -7.87
N VAL A 358 -27.77 -5.40 -7.45
CA VAL A 358 -28.99 -6.12 -7.11
C VAL A 358 -29.73 -6.44 -8.41
#